data_AF-A0A3C2D746-F1
#
_entry.id   AF-A0A3C2D746-F1
#
_cell.length_a   1.000
_cell.length_b   1.000
_cell.length_c   1.000
_cell.angle_alpha   90.00
_cell.angle_beta   90.00
_cell.angle_gamma   90.00
#
_symmetry.space_group_name_H-M   'P 1'
#
loop_
_entity.id
_entity.type
_entity.pdbx_description
1 polymer ?
#
loop_
_entity_poly.entity_id
_entity_poly.type
_entity_poly.pdbx_seq_one_letter_code
_entity_poly.pdbx_strand_id
1 'polypeptide(L)'
;MGKSNVAEKTANVAEVVEVVEVAPVLTIVKDEVEAPRKLTLDERIQRVEDLSLLIDRWKTLNDSRRKLQTFQIGADSLSSVISLRDSNGNEFKTSNSAVITSVIDEMKRTLDVKVRDVEEQINL
;
A
#
# COMPACT_ATOMS: atom_id res chain seq x y z
N MET A 1 -8.73 33.30 -76.99
CA MET A 1 -9.13 33.74 -75.63
C MET A 1 -10.66 33.78 -75.62
N GLY A 2 -11.44 33.10 -74.79
CA GLY A 2 -11.29 31.93 -73.94
C GLY A 2 -12.59 31.11 -74.08
N LYS A 3 -12.48 29.79 -73.95
CA LYS A 3 -13.52 28.79 -74.22
C LYS A 3 -14.51 28.65 -73.05
N SER A 4 -15.75 28.24 -73.36
CA SER A 4 -16.50 27.12 -72.74
C SER A 4 -16.72 27.08 -71.20
N ASN A 5 -17.81 26.59 -70.59
CA ASN A 5 -19.04 25.88 -70.98
C ASN A 5 -19.72 25.41 -69.63
N VAL A 6 -20.87 24.74 -69.71
CA VAL A 6 -21.33 23.62 -68.83
C VAL A 6 -22.38 23.82 -67.69
N ALA A 7 -23.55 23.20 -67.97
CA ALA A 7 -24.45 22.28 -67.21
C ALA A 7 -25.30 22.74 -66.01
N GLU A 8 -26.64 22.52 -65.99
CA GLU A 8 -27.41 21.24 -65.98
C GLU A 8 -27.23 20.45 -64.65
N LYS A 9 -28.23 19.87 -63.95
CA LYS A 9 -29.68 19.61 -64.15
C LYS A 9 -30.20 18.89 -62.88
N THR A 10 -31.48 19.13 -62.52
CA THR A 10 -32.52 18.19 -61.95
C THR A 10 -32.19 17.17 -60.85
N ALA A 11 -32.85 17.17 -59.68
CA ALA A 11 -34.26 16.79 -59.36
C ALA A 11 -34.53 15.26 -59.27
N ASN A 12 -34.95 14.78 -58.08
CA ASN A 12 -35.84 13.62 -57.86
C ASN A 12 -36.26 13.58 -56.37
N VAL A 13 -37.53 13.89 -56.03
CA VAL A 13 -38.70 13.00 -55.82
C VAL A 13 -38.55 12.02 -54.65
N ALA A 14 -39.40 12.22 -53.64
CA ALA A 14 -39.52 11.50 -52.39
C ALA A 14 -40.38 10.24 -52.54
N GLU A 15 -39.92 9.13 -51.93
CA GLU A 15 -40.65 7.86 -51.91
C GLU A 15 -40.48 7.15 -50.55
N VAL A 16 -41.64 6.89 -49.93
CA VAL A 16 -42.03 5.76 -49.07
C VAL A 16 -41.33 5.54 -47.71
N VAL A 17 -42.16 5.72 -46.68
CA VAL A 17 -41.96 5.29 -45.29
C VAL A 17 -42.40 3.82 -45.19
N GLU A 18 -41.46 2.93 -44.85
CA GLU A 18 -41.77 1.61 -44.30
C GLU A 18 -40.86 1.37 -43.08
N VAL A 19 -41.50 1.30 -41.92
CA VAL A 19 -40.86 1.19 -40.60
C VAL A 19 -40.50 -0.28 -40.38
N VAL A 20 -39.21 -0.60 -40.44
CA VAL A 20 -38.67 -1.91 -40.04
C VAL A 20 -38.27 -1.83 -38.56
N GLU A 21 -38.95 -2.59 -37.71
CA GLU A 21 -38.58 -2.79 -36.31
C GLU A 21 -37.19 -3.46 -36.21
N VAL A 22 -36.21 -2.73 -35.71
CA VAL A 22 -34.86 -3.23 -35.41
C VAL A 22 -34.81 -3.64 -33.94
N ALA A 23 -34.80 -4.95 -33.67
CA ALA A 23 -34.47 -5.48 -32.35
C ALA A 23 -33.02 -5.08 -31.98
N PRO A 24 -32.77 -4.56 -30.77
CA PRO A 24 -31.42 -4.16 -30.37
C PRO A 24 -30.56 -5.40 -30.14
N VAL A 25 -29.60 -5.63 -31.03
CA VAL A 25 -28.52 -6.61 -30.83
C VAL A 25 -27.59 -6.04 -29.77
N LEU A 26 -27.61 -6.63 -28.56
CA LEU A 26 -26.64 -6.37 -27.51
C LEU A 26 -25.28 -6.87 -27.96
N THR A 27 -24.46 -5.97 -28.52
CA THR A 27 -23.05 -6.23 -28.78
C THR A 27 -22.34 -6.29 -27.43
N ILE A 28 -22.00 -7.50 -26.98
CA ILE A 28 -21.13 -7.69 -25.81
C ILE A 28 -19.73 -7.20 -26.21
N VAL A 29 -19.39 -5.99 -25.79
CA VAL A 29 -18.01 -5.50 -25.82
C VAL A 29 -17.24 -6.38 -24.84
N LYS A 30 -16.45 -7.29 -25.40
CA LYS A 30 -15.48 -8.09 -24.64
C LYS A 30 -14.48 -7.11 -24.04
N ASP A 31 -14.55 -6.90 -22.72
CA ASP A 31 -13.50 -6.21 -21.98
C ASP A 31 -12.16 -6.90 -22.30
N GLU A 32 -11.31 -6.21 -23.03
CA GLU A 32 -9.92 -6.59 -23.18
C GLU A 32 -9.27 -6.43 -21.81
N VAL A 33 -9.02 -7.56 -21.16
CA VAL A 33 -8.21 -7.64 -19.94
C VAL A 33 -6.83 -7.09 -20.31
N GLU A 34 -6.55 -5.84 -19.92
CA GLU A 34 -5.24 -5.22 -20.05
C GLU A 34 -4.20 -6.17 -19.43
N ALA A 35 -3.29 -6.68 -20.25
CA ALA A 35 -2.18 -7.49 -19.78
C ALA A 35 -1.38 -6.68 -18.75
N PRO A 36 -0.93 -7.29 -17.63
CA PRO A 36 -0.21 -6.56 -16.60
C PRO A 36 1.04 -5.92 -17.23
N ARG A 37 1.15 -4.59 -17.14
CA ARG A 37 2.31 -3.85 -17.63
C ARG A 37 3.58 -4.50 -17.06
N LYS A 38 4.48 -4.96 -17.93
CA LYS A 38 5.77 -5.48 -17.49
C LYS A 38 6.56 -4.33 -16.90
N LEU A 39 6.73 -4.34 -15.57
CA LEU A 39 7.58 -3.40 -14.84
C LEU A 39 8.94 -3.28 -15.53
N THR A 40 9.39 -2.04 -15.76
CA THR A 40 10.70 -1.72 -16.33
C THR A 40 11.83 -2.20 -15.40
N LEU A 41 13.06 -2.29 -15.92
CA LEU A 41 14.20 -2.77 -15.13
C LEU A 41 14.47 -1.86 -13.92
N ASP A 42 14.37 -0.55 -14.10
CA ASP A 42 14.58 0.46 -13.05
C ASP A 42 13.52 0.37 -11.95
N GLU A 43 12.25 0.20 -12.31
CA GLU A 43 11.17 0.01 -11.33
C GLU A 43 11.36 -1.27 -10.51
N ARG A 44 11.95 -2.32 -11.10
CA ARG A 44 12.25 -3.57 -10.38
C ARG A 44 13.39 -3.37 -9.39
N ILE A 45 14.42 -2.63 -9.79
CA ILE A 45 15.55 -2.31 -8.92
C ILE A 45 15.06 -1.47 -7.73
N GLN A 46 14.27 -0.42 -7.99
CA GLN A 46 13.68 0.41 -6.95
C GLN A 46 12.86 -0.41 -5.95
N ARG A 47 12.02 -1.33 -6.44
CA ARG A 47 11.21 -2.18 -5.56
C ARG A 47 12.07 -3.11 -4.70
N VAL A 48 13.19 -3.63 -5.21
CA VAL A 48 14.12 -4.45 -4.43
C VAL A 48 14.82 -3.62 -3.35
N GLU A 49 15.20 -2.39 -3.64
CA GLU A 49 15.80 -1.47 -2.66
C GLU A 49 14.81 -1.12 -1.55
N ASP A 50 13.58 -0.75 -1.91
CA ASP A 50 12.51 -0.45 -0.95
C ASP A 50 12.20 -1.66 -0.05
N LEU A 51 12.11 -2.85 -0.63
CA LEU A 51 11.92 -4.10 0.11
C LEU A 51 13.11 -4.39 1.04
N SER A 52 14.35 -4.14 0.60
CA SER A 52 15.54 -4.34 1.44
C SER A 52 15.50 -3.44 2.67
N LEU A 53 15.09 -2.18 2.50
CA LEU A 53 14.94 -1.23 3.60
C LEU A 53 13.83 -1.64 4.57
N LEU A 54 12.70 -2.16 4.07
CA LEU A 54 11.63 -2.71 4.90
C LEU A 54 12.09 -3.94 5.69
N ILE A 55 12.84 -4.84 5.06
CA ILE A 55 13.42 -6.03 5.70
C ILE A 55 14.35 -5.65 6.85
N ASP A 56 15.21 -4.65 6.65
CA ASP A 56 16.14 -4.23 7.70
C ASP A 56 15.44 -3.53 8.87
N ARG A 57 14.37 -2.76 8.59
CA ARG A 57 13.47 -2.25 9.62
C ARG A 57 12.81 -3.39 10.40
N TRP A 58 12.28 -4.40 9.70
CA TRP A 58 11.66 -5.57 10.33
C TRP A 58 12.64 -6.32 11.24
N LYS A 59 13.87 -6.57 10.78
CA LYS A 59 14.92 -7.22 11.60
C LYS A 59 15.18 -6.44 12.89
N THR A 60 15.33 -5.12 12.79
CA THR A 60 15.60 -4.26 13.95
C THR A 60 14.46 -4.29 14.98
N LEU A 61 13.21 -4.25 14.50
CA LEU A 61 12.03 -4.36 15.36
C LEU A 61 11.95 -5.76 16.01
N ASN A 62 12.22 -6.81 15.25
CA ASN A 62 12.15 -8.18 15.73
C ASN A 62 13.25 -8.49 16.76
N ASP A 63 14.45 -7.97 16.57
CA ASP A 63 15.53 -8.08 17.55
C ASP A 63 15.20 -7.34 18.85
N SER A 64 14.59 -6.16 18.74
CA SER A 64 14.11 -5.40 19.90
C SER A 64 13.02 -6.16 20.66
N ARG A 65 12.09 -6.78 19.94
CA ARG A 65 11.04 -7.65 20.50
C ARG A 65 11.62 -8.86 21.23
N ARG A 66 12.61 -9.54 20.65
CA ARG A 66 13.29 -10.69 21.27
C ARG A 66 13.98 -10.31 22.57
N LYS A 67 14.72 -9.19 22.58
CA LYS A 67 15.38 -8.66 23.79
C LYS A 67 14.36 -8.39 24.91
N LEU A 68 13.20 -7.84 24.54
CA LEU A 68 12.14 -7.53 25.49
C LEU A 68 11.41 -8.79 26.01
N GLN A 69 11.31 -9.85 25.20
CA GLN A 69 10.80 -11.16 25.65
C GLN A 69 11.75 -11.86 26.62
N THR A 70 13.07 -11.71 26.44
CA THR A 70 14.06 -12.28 27.36
C THR A 70 14.18 -11.52 28.68
N PHE A 71 13.56 -10.34 28.80
CA PHE A 71 13.62 -9.52 29.99
C PHE A 71 12.78 -10.14 31.12
N GLN A 72 13.41 -10.88 32.02
CA GLN A 72 12.75 -11.43 33.20
C GLN A 72 12.72 -10.39 34.31
N ILE A 73 11.53 -10.02 34.76
CA ILE A 73 11.34 -9.28 36.00
C ILE A 73 11.58 -10.31 37.11
N GLY A 74 12.65 -10.15 37.89
CA GLY A 74 12.93 -11.05 39.00
C GLY A 74 11.74 -11.09 39.97
N ALA A 75 11.43 -12.29 40.48
CA ALA A 75 10.28 -12.54 41.35
C ALA A 75 10.25 -11.61 42.58
N ASP A 76 11.40 -11.08 42.96
CA ASP A 76 11.59 -10.34 44.21
C ASP A 76 11.26 -8.84 44.08
N SER A 77 10.77 -8.37 42.92
CA SER A 77 10.40 -6.97 42.60
C SER A 77 11.51 -5.91 42.77
N LEU A 78 12.66 -6.27 43.34
CA LEU A 78 13.78 -5.40 43.70
C LEU A 78 14.91 -5.44 42.67
N SER A 79 14.91 -6.38 41.74
CA SER A 79 16.02 -6.60 40.80
C SER A 79 15.90 -5.84 39.48
N SER A 80 14.77 -5.16 39.24
CA SER A 80 14.48 -4.53 37.96
C SER A 80 14.25 -3.04 38.13
N VAL A 81 14.92 -2.23 37.31
CA VAL A 81 14.77 -0.77 37.28
C VAL A 81 14.56 -0.35 35.84
N ILE A 82 13.55 0.48 35.59
CA ILE A 82 13.41 1.20 34.31
C ILE A 82 13.96 2.61 34.51
N SER A 83 14.82 3.05 33.59
CA SER A 83 15.19 4.45 33.44
C SER A 83 14.75 4.99 32.08
N LEU A 84 14.04 6.10 32.10
CA LEU A 84 13.59 6.85 30.93
C LEU A 84 14.36 8.16 30.92
N ARG A 85 15.18 8.37 29.89
CA ARG A 85 15.95 9.61 29.72
C ARG A 85 15.40 10.38 28.52
N ASP A 86 15.09 11.65 28.75
CA ASP A 86 14.70 12.60 27.71
C ASP A 86 15.93 13.27 27.06
N SER A 87 15.76 13.85 25.88
CA SER A 87 16.81 14.60 25.16
C SER A 87 17.36 15.78 25.95
N ASN A 88 16.56 16.31 26.88
CA ASN A 88 16.94 17.39 27.80
C ASN A 88 17.80 16.89 28.99
N GLY A 89 18.11 15.60 29.06
CA GLY A 89 18.90 14.99 30.14
C GLY A 89 18.10 14.64 31.39
N ASN A 90 16.81 14.95 31.43
CA ASN A 90 15.92 14.55 32.52
C ASN A 90 15.79 13.02 32.55
N GLU A 91 15.89 12.44 33.74
CA GLU A 91 15.83 10.99 33.93
C GLU A 91 14.74 10.61 34.93
N PHE A 92 13.78 9.80 34.50
CA PHE A 92 12.79 9.17 35.35
C PHE A 92 13.22 7.74 35.65
N LYS A 93 13.29 7.37 36.94
CA LYS A 93 13.65 6.01 37.38
C LYS A 93 12.57 5.43 38.28
N THR A 94 12.27 4.16 38.10
CA THR A 94 11.37 3.42 38.98
C THR A 94 11.80 1.97 39.13
N SER A 95 11.66 1.43 40.33
CA SER A 95 11.82 0.01 40.67
C SER A 95 10.47 -0.66 40.99
N ASN A 96 9.35 0.03 40.81
CA ASN A 96 8.03 -0.53 41.08
C ASN A 96 7.67 -1.58 40.00
N SER A 97 7.59 -2.84 40.42
CA SER A 97 7.29 -3.98 39.54
C SER A 97 5.97 -3.86 38.77
N ALA A 98 4.93 -3.26 39.36
CA ALA A 98 3.64 -3.06 38.68
C ALA A 98 3.76 -2.05 37.53
N VAL A 99 4.48 -0.95 37.76
CA VAL A 99 4.75 0.05 36.71
C VAL A 99 5.63 -0.55 35.62
N ILE A 100 6.68 -1.28 36.00
CA ILE A 100 7.59 -1.94 35.07
C ILE A 100 6.85 -2.93 34.17
N THR A 101 5.97 -3.75 34.75
CA THR A 101 5.17 -4.72 34.00
C THR A 101 4.26 -4.04 33.00
N SER A 102 3.53 -2.99 33.42
CA SER A 102 2.65 -2.24 32.53
C SER A 102 3.39 -1.58 31.37
N VAL A 103 4.58 -1.02 31.62
CA VAL A 103 5.41 -0.42 30.57
C VAL A 103 5.89 -1.48 29.60
N ILE A 104 6.38 -2.62 30.10
CA ILE A 104 6.84 -3.73 29.26
C ILE A 104 5.71 -4.25 28.37
N ASP A 105 4.50 -4.42 28.90
CA ASP A 105 3.38 -4.94 28.12
C ASP A 105 2.92 -3.95 27.04
N GLU A 106 2.93 -2.65 27.32
CA GLU A 106 2.65 -1.63 26.31
C GLU A 106 3.76 -1.57 25.23
N MET A 107 5.03 -1.74 25.62
CA MET A 107 6.14 -1.86 24.67
C MET A 107 5.99 -3.10 23.77
N LYS A 108 5.61 -4.26 24.31
CA LYS A 108 5.31 -5.47 23.52
C LYS A 108 4.19 -5.20 22.52
N ARG A 109 3.08 -4.63 22.99
CA ARG A 109 1.92 -4.31 22.14
C ARG A 109 2.30 -3.40 20.99
N THR A 110 3.07 -2.35 21.28
CA THR A 110 3.52 -1.37 20.28
C THR A 110 4.47 -2.02 19.25
N LEU A 111 5.41 -2.84 19.70
CA LEU A 111 6.32 -3.58 18.80
C LEU A 111 5.54 -4.57 17.93
N ASP A 112 4.58 -5.28 18.48
CA ASP A 112 3.76 -6.26 17.75
C ASP A 112 2.87 -5.61 16.68
N VAL A 113 2.38 -4.40 16.91
CA VAL A 113 1.68 -3.62 15.88
C VAL A 113 2.66 -3.19 14.79
N LYS A 114 3.79 -2.58 15.15
CA LYS A 114 4.78 -2.11 14.17
C LYS A 114 5.38 -3.22 13.32
N VAL A 115 5.60 -4.40 13.90
CA VAL A 115 6.09 -5.57 13.16
C VAL A 115 5.04 -6.00 12.13
N ARG A 116 3.76 -6.08 12.53
CA ARG A 116 2.66 -6.39 11.60
C ARG A 116 2.53 -5.36 10.48
N ASP A 117 2.59 -4.07 10.79
CA ASP A 117 2.51 -3.01 9.78
C ASP A 117 3.63 -3.15 8.72
N VAL A 118 4.85 -3.51 9.15
CA VAL A 118 5.98 -3.73 8.23
C VAL A 118 5.81 -5.03 7.44
N GLU A 119 5.28 -6.09 8.05
CA GLU A 119 4.97 -7.34 7.35
C GLU A 119 3.89 -7.15 6.28
N GLU A 120 2.87 -6.33 6.56
CA GLU A 120 1.85 -5.95 5.58
C GLU A 120 2.45 -5.16 4.41
N GLN A 121 3.38 -4.24 4.68
CA GLN A 121 4.09 -3.48 3.64
C GLN A 121 4.97 -4.36 2.75
N ILE A 122 5.52 -5.46 3.26
CA ILE A 122 6.34 -6.41 2.50
C ILE A 122 5.46 -7.33 1.63
N ASN A 123 4.26 -7.69 2.11
CA ASN A 123 3.34 -8.59 1.41
C ASN A 123 2.49 -7.89 0.33
N LEU A 124 2.45 -6.55 0.31
CA LEU A 124 1.86 -5.70 -0.73
C LEU A 124 2.78 -5.58 -1.98
#